data_AF-A0A818D8S5-F1
#
_entry.id   AF-A0A818D8S5-F1
#
_cell.length_a   1.000
_cell.length_b   1.000
_cell.length_c   1.000
_cell.angle_alpha   90.00
_cell.angle_beta   90.00
_cell.angle_gamma   90.00
#
_symmetry.space_group_name_H-M   'P 1'
#
loop_
_entity.id
_entity.type
_entity.pdbx_description
1 polymer ?
#
loop_
_entity_poly.entity_id
_entity_poly.type
_entity_poly.pdbx_seq_one_letter_code
_entity_poly.pdbx_strand_id
1 'polypeptide(L)'
;MHGRVRSLELLHRSPTVCFKSQSYRVTRMLILVSTCFLLFNAPAHICTIGLKIYTLKQTIFINDVNETVTNLNDNFKQYNETSSTLSNNIDFSHTTKDTSEQNDTINHLKWMKLFYIMTIITQHISYTSYSINFFLYSFCGMKFRRELLKCMLTQRRQLPTTRSVTL
;
A
#
# COMPACT_ATOMS: atom_id res chain seq x y z
N MET A 1 -1.60 -43.46 68.76
CA MET A 1 -2.52 -43.24 67.62
C MET A 1 -3.22 -41.91 67.83
N HIS A 2 -2.78 -40.86 67.15
CA HIS A 2 -3.39 -39.52 67.18
C HIS A 2 -3.40 -38.99 65.74
N GLY A 3 -4.61 -38.83 65.20
CA GLY A 3 -4.84 -38.45 63.81
C GLY A 3 -4.42 -37.02 63.53
N ARG A 4 -3.52 -36.84 62.57
CA ARG A 4 -3.24 -35.55 61.93
C ARG A 4 -4.23 -35.34 60.79
N VAL A 5 -5.36 -34.72 61.10
CA VAL A 5 -6.23 -34.11 60.08
C VAL A 5 -5.63 -32.76 59.72
N ARG A 6 -4.72 -32.72 58.74
CA ARG A 6 -4.17 -31.46 58.21
C ARG A 6 -5.03 -30.96 57.07
N SER A 7 -5.86 -29.98 57.41
CA SER A 7 -6.18 -28.76 56.64
C SER A 7 -6.20 -28.88 55.11
N LEU A 8 -7.39 -29.18 54.60
CA LEU A 8 -7.80 -29.10 53.19
C LEU A 8 -8.38 -27.70 52.85
N GLU A 9 -7.85 -26.64 53.46
CA GLU A 9 -8.37 -25.25 53.35
C GLU A 9 -7.49 -24.29 52.54
N LEU A 10 -6.52 -24.80 51.77
CA LEU A 10 -5.60 -23.96 50.98
C LEU A 10 -5.83 -24.01 49.47
N LEU A 11 -7.08 -24.26 49.03
CA LEU A 11 -7.43 -24.28 47.61
C LEU A 11 -8.60 -23.34 47.26
N HIS A 12 -8.63 -22.13 47.83
CA HIS A 12 -9.56 -21.10 47.36
C HIS A 12 -8.94 -19.70 47.32
N ARG A 13 -7.67 -19.63 46.88
CA ARG A 13 -7.06 -18.33 46.54
C ARG A 13 -7.53 -17.93 45.14
N SER A 14 -8.69 -17.28 45.10
CA SER A 14 -9.28 -16.73 43.88
C SER A 14 -8.30 -15.75 43.21
N PRO A 15 -7.83 -16.00 41.98
CA PRO A 15 -6.82 -15.16 41.32
C PRO A 15 -7.49 -14.01 40.56
N THR A 16 -8.18 -13.10 41.24
CA THR A 16 -8.98 -12.05 40.54
C THR A 16 -8.43 -10.63 40.65
N VAL A 17 -7.36 -10.37 41.41
CA VAL A 17 -7.01 -8.98 41.77
C VAL A 17 -5.88 -8.35 40.91
N CYS A 18 -5.22 -9.08 40.00
CA CYS A 18 -4.09 -8.53 39.21
C CYS A 18 -4.33 -8.44 37.69
N PHE A 19 -5.57 -8.24 37.24
CA PHE A 19 -5.89 -8.09 35.80
C PHE A 19 -5.98 -6.63 35.31
N LYS A 20 -6.30 -5.66 36.18
CA LYS A 20 -6.53 -4.26 35.75
C LYS A 20 -5.29 -3.56 35.18
N SER A 21 -4.08 -3.86 35.69
CA SER A 21 -2.85 -3.20 35.21
C SER A 21 -2.33 -3.75 33.88
N GLN A 22 -2.64 -5.02 33.57
CA GLN A 22 -2.15 -5.67 32.35
C GLN A 22 -2.99 -5.28 31.12
N SER A 23 -4.31 -5.12 31.26
CA SER A 23 -5.16 -4.64 30.16
C SER A 23 -4.73 -3.27 29.64
N TYR A 24 -4.40 -2.32 30.53
CA TYR A 24 -3.98 -0.97 30.12
C TYR A 24 -2.72 -0.97 29.25
N ARG A 25 -1.74 -1.83 29.56
CA ARG A 25 -0.51 -1.96 28.77
C ARG A 25 -0.79 -2.51 27.37
N VAL A 26 -1.67 -3.50 27.26
CA VAL A 26 -2.08 -4.10 25.98
C VAL A 26 -2.85 -3.09 25.14
N THR A 27 -3.79 -2.34 25.74
CA THR A 27 -4.55 -1.31 25.02
C THR A 27 -3.65 -0.21 24.47
N ARG A 28 -2.69 0.31 25.27
CA ARG A 28 -1.73 1.32 24.77
C ARG A 28 -0.88 0.81 23.62
N MET A 29 -0.48 -0.47 23.67
CA MET A 29 0.27 -1.10 22.60
C MET A 29 -0.57 -1.21 21.32
N LEU A 30 -1.82 -1.68 21.43
CA LEU A 30 -2.74 -1.77 20.29
C LEU A 30 -2.98 -0.40 19.65
N ILE A 31 -3.14 0.64 20.46
CA ILE A 31 -3.27 2.02 19.98
C ILE A 31 -1.99 2.42 19.22
N LEU A 32 -0.80 2.24 19.81
CA LEU A 32 0.47 2.60 19.15
C LEU A 32 0.67 1.87 17.82
N VAL A 33 0.39 0.56 17.77
CA VAL A 33 0.50 -0.22 16.53
C VAL A 33 -0.53 0.23 15.50
N SER A 34 -1.78 0.47 15.90
CA SER A 34 -2.83 0.96 15.02
C SER A 34 -2.51 2.34 14.46
N THR A 35 -2.03 3.26 15.30
CA THR A 35 -1.61 4.60 14.89
C THR A 35 -0.41 4.55 13.94
N CYS A 36 0.61 3.75 14.23
CA CYS A 36 1.75 3.57 13.31
C CYS A 36 1.29 2.98 11.97
N PHE A 37 0.42 1.97 12.00
CA PHE A 37 -0.12 1.36 10.80
C PHE A 37 -0.88 2.38 9.93
N LEU A 38 -1.77 3.17 10.53
CA LEU A 38 -2.52 4.22 9.84
C LEU A 38 -1.58 5.30 9.29
N LEU A 39 -0.65 5.80 10.11
CA LEU A 39 0.24 6.90 9.73
C LEU A 39 1.14 6.53 8.55
N PHE A 40 1.63 5.29 8.50
CA PHE A 40 2.58 4.86 7.47
C PHE A 40 1.92 4.19 6.25
N ASN A 41 0.80 3.48 6.42
CA ASN A 41 0.16 2.80 5.30
C ASN A 41 -0.92 3.64 4.60
N ALA A 42 -1.63 4.53 5.32
CA ALA A 42 -2.68 5.32 4.69
C ALA A 42 -2.14 6.24 3.58
N PRO A 43 -1.02 6.96 3.75
CA PRO A 43 -0.45 7.76 2.67
C PRO A 43 -0.09 6.93 1.43
N ALA A 44 0.48 5.73 1.62
CA ALA A 44 0.87 4.86 0.50
C ALA A 44 -0.35 4.41 -0.32
N HIS A 45 -1.43 4.04 0.35
CA HIS A 45 -2.68 3.67 -0.33
C HIS A 45 -3.33 4.85 -1.02
N ILE A 46 -3.36 6.03 -0.40
CA ILE A 46 -3.90 7.26 -1.00
C ILE A 46 -3.12 7.63 -2.26
N CYS A 47 -1.77 7.62 -2.21
CA CYS A 47 -0.94 7.88 -3.37
C CYS A 47 -1.17 6.85 -4.49
N THR A 48 -1.26 5.56 -4.14
CA THR A 48 -1.49 4.49 -5.13
C THR A 48 -2.84 4.62 -5.82
N ILE A 49 -3.91 4.91 -5.05
CA ILE A 49 -5.25 5.11 -5.59
C ILE A 49 -5.29 6.37 -6.45
N GLY A 50 -4.69 7.47 -5.98
CA GLY A 50 -4.59 8.71 -6.74
C GLY A 50 -3.87 8.53 -8.08
N LEU A 51 -2.75 7.80 -8.10
CA LEU A 51 -2.02 7.48 -9.33
C LEU A 51 -2.89 6.67 -10.30
N LYS A 52 -3.61 5.65 -9.82
CA LYS A 52 -4.50 4.84 -10.66
C LYS A 52 -5.63 5.66 -11.27
N ILE A 53 -6.26 6.54 -10.49
CA ILE A 53 -7.32 7.44 -10.98
C ILE A 53 -6.75 8.39 -12.04
N TYR A 54 -5.55 8.93 -11.79
CA TYR A 54 -4.90 9.81 -12.74
C TYR A 54 -4.57 9.10 -14.05
N THR A 55 -3.93 7.93 -14.01
CA THR A 55 -3.63 7.13 -15.21
C THR A 55 -4.91 6.78 -15.96
N LEU A 56 -5.99 6.41 -15.26
CA LEU A 56 -7.27 6.12 -15.88
C LEU A 56 -7.84 7.33 -16.64
N LYS A 57 -7.81 8.52 -16.03
CA LYS A 57 -8.24 9.76 -16.70
C LYS A 57 -7.40 10.04 -17.95
N GLN A 58 -6.09 9.84 -17.86
CA GLN A 58 -5.18 10.09 -18.98
C GLN A 58 -5.42 9.11 -20.14
N THR A 59 -5.66 7.82 -19.85
CA THR A 59 -5.99 6.83 -20.87
C THR A 59 -7.30 7.15 -21.58
N ILE A 60 -8.34 7.58 -20.84
CA ILE A 60 -9.62 7.98 -21.43
C ILE A 60 -9.42 9.16 -22.39
N PHE A 61 -8.71 10.20 -21.94
CA PHE A 61 -8.43 11.37 -22.76
C PHE A 61 -7.66 11.03 -24.05
N ILE A 62 -6.63 10.17 -23.96
CA ILE A 62 -5.86 9.74 -25.13
C ILE A 62 -6.73 8.97 -26.13
N ASN A 63 -7.64 8.12 -25.63
CA ASN A 63 -8.55 7.37 -26.50
C ASN A 63 -9.51 8.30 -27.24
N ASP A 64 -10.08 9.30 -26.55
CA ASP A 64 -10.98 10.29 -27.18
C ASP A 64 -10.24 11.08 -28.27
N VAL A 65 -9.01 11.52 -28.01
CA VAL A 65 -8.19 12.23 -29.00
C VAL A 65 -7.88 11.34 -30.21
N ASN A 66 -7.47 10.09 -29.97
CA ASN A 66 -7.17 9.16 -31.07
C ASN A 66 -8.40 8.92 -31.97
N GLU A 67 -9.59 8.81 -31.38
CA GLU A 67 -10.86 8.66 -32.13
C GLU A 67 -11.15 9.90 -33.00
N THR A 68 -10.94 11.11 -32.47
CA THR A 68 -11.10 12.34 -33.26
C THR A 68 -10.10 12.43 -34.41
N VAL A 69 -8.85 12.03 -34.18
CA VAL A 69 -7.80 12.04 -35.21
C VAL A 69 -8.11 11.02 -36.31
N THR A 70 -8.57 9.81 -35.96
CA THR A 70 -8.98 8.81 -36.96
C THR A 70 -10.15 9.30 -37.80
N ASN A 71 -11.17 9.91 -37.19
CA ASN A 71 -12.33 10.45 -37.90
C ASN A 71 -11.94 11.60 -38.85
N LEU A 72 -11.02 12.47 -38.43
CA LEU A 72 -10.50 13.55 -39.30
C LEU A 72 -9.71 13.00 -40.48
N ASN A 73 -8.87 11.98 -40.25
CA ASN A 73 -8.06 11.38 -41.31
C ASN A 73 -8.95 10.71 -42.39
N ASP A 74 -10.04 10.07 -41.98
CA ASP A 74 -11.01 9.48 -42.91
C ASP A 74 -11.74 10.55 -43.75
N ASN A 75 -12.13 11.66 -43.12
CA ASN A 75 -12.73 12.79 -43.83
C ASN A 75 -11.75 13.44 -44.84
N PHE A 76 -10.48 13.61 -44.46
CA PHE A 76 -9.46 14.13 -45.37
C PHE A 76 -9.22 13.20 -46.56
N LYS A 77 -9.24 11.88 -46.33
CA LYS A 77 -9.12 10.89 -47.41
C LYS A 77 -10.28 11.03 -48.41
N GLN A 78 -11.52 11.17 -47.92
CA GLN A 78 -12.70 11.40 -48.76
C GLN A 78 -12.60 12.72 -49.55
N TYR A 79 -12.04 13.77 -48.94
CA TYR A 79 -11.86 15.08 -49.59
C TYR A 79 -10.77 15.06 -50.68
N ASN A 80 -9.67 14.33 -50.45
CA ASN A 80 -8.60 14.18 -51.43
C ASN A 80 -9.01 13.35 -52.65
N GLU A 81 -9.90 12.36 -52.46
CA GLU A 81 -10.49 11.62 -53.57
C GLU A 81 -11.39 12.52 -54.45
N THR A 82 -12.05 13.51 -53.85
CA THR A 82 -12.94 14.45 -54.57
C THR A 82 -12.25 15.71 -55.11
N SER A 83 -11.12 16.14 -54.52
CA SER A 83 -10.41 17.37 -54.90
C SER A 83 -9.33 17.22 -55.98
N SER A 84 -9.16 16.01 -56.56
CA SER A 84 -8.21 15.74 -57.64
C SER A 84 -8.43 16.55 -58.94
N THR A 85 -9.46 17.42 -59.00
CA THR A 85 -9.77 18.28 -60.16
C THR A 85 -9.51 19.77 -59.96
N LEU A 86 -9.10 20.25 -58.77
CA LEU A 86 -8.98 21.70 -58.53
C LEU A 86 -7.75 22.07 -57.68
N SER A 87 -6.56 22.01 -58.28
CA SER A 87 -5.31 22.49 -57.67
C SER A 87 -4.94 23.83 -58.30
N ASN A 88 -5.00 24.93 -57.54
CA ASN A 88 -4.12 26.09 -57.70
C ASN A 88 -4.09 26.96 -56.43
N ASN A 89 -2.87 27.12 -55.89
CA ASN A 89 -2.34 28.22 -55.06
C ASN A 89 -3.16 28.73 -53.88
N ILE A 90 -2.85 28.21 -52.68
CA ILE A 90 -3.05 28.96 -51.43
C ILE A 90 -1.78 28.88 -50.60
N ASP A 91 -1.11 30.02 -50.46
CA ASP A 91 0.07 30.23 -49.61
C ASP A 91 -0.33 30.14 -48.14
N PHE A 92 0.38 29.28 -47.41
CA PHE A 92 0.14 29.00 -45.99
C PHE A 92 1.04 29.91 -45.12
N SER A 93 0.47 31.00 -44.62
CA SER A 93 1.15 31.90 -43.68
C SER A 93 1.22 31.28 -42.29
N HIS A 94 2.44 30.95 -41.86
CA HIS A 94 2.82 30.39 -40.57
C HIS A 94 2.45 31.32 -39.40
N THR A 95 1.65 30.83 -38.45
CA THR A 95 1.26 31.57 -37.24
C THR A 95 2.20 31.25 -36.07
N THR A 96 2.65 32.29 -35.38
CA THR A 96 3.63 32.27 -34.28
C THR A 96 2.96 32.27 -32.90
N LYS A 97 2.20 31.22 -32.54
CA LYS A 97 1.46 31.15 -31.26
C LYS A 97 2.00 30.15 -30.23
N ASP A 98 3.16 29.53 -30.44
CA ASP A 98 3.52 28.27 -29.74
C ASP A 98 4.22 28.41 -28.38
N THR A 99 4.68 29.60 -27.98
CA THR A 99 5.55 29.72 -26.78
C THR A 99 4.83 29.63 -25.43
N SER A 100 3.54 29.96 -25.31
CA SER A 100 2.84 29.89 -24.01
C SER A 100 2.41 28.47 -23.65
N GLU A 101 1.92 27.71 -24.64
CA GLU A 101 1.43 26.34 -24.45
C GLU A 101 2.56 25.36 -24.13
N GLN A 102 3.76 25.64 -24.64
CA GLN A 102 4.95 24.84 -24.35
C GLN A 102 5.41 24.96 -22.88
N ASN A 103 5.17 26.08 -22.19
CA ASN A 103 5.55 26.23 -20.78
C ASN A 103 4.65 25.41 -19.84
N ASP A 104 3.36 25.27 -20.15
CA ASP A 104 2.43 24.51 -19.32
C ASP A 104 2.71 23.01 -19.36
N THR A 105 3.08 22.49 -20.54
CA THR A 105 3.47 21.07 -20.69
C THR A 105 4.74 20.74 -19.89
N ILE A 106 5.73 21.64 -19.86
CA ILE A 106 6.96 21.47 -19.08
C ILE A 106 6.65 21.43 -17.58
N ASN A 107 5.80 22.33 -17.10
CA ASN A 107 5.41 22.38 -15.69
C ASN A 107 4.64 21.12 -15.27
N HIS A 108 3.71 20.67 -16.11
CA HIS A 108 2.97 19.43 -15.89
C HIS A 108 3.91 18.21 -15.79
N LEU A 109 4.92 18.11 -16.67
CA LEU A 109 5.92 17.03 -16.62
C LEU A 109 6.75 17.05 -15.32
N LYS A 110 7.10 18.24 -14.81
CA LYS A 110 7.80 18.38 -13.52
C LYS A 110 6.96 17.87 -12.36
N TRP A 111 5.68 18.25 -12.31
CA TRP A 111 4.75 17.78 -11.28
C TRP A 111 4.57 16.27 -11.30
N MET A 112 4.46 15.69 -12.50
CA MET A 112 4.38 14.23 -12.66
C MET A 112 5.61 13.50 -12.11
N LYS A 113 6.82 14.01 -12.40
CA LYS A 113 8.06 13.44 -11.85
C LYS A 113 8.11 13.55 -10.32
N LEU A 114 7.73 14.70 -9.77
CA LEU A 114 7.70 14.90 -8.31
C LEU A 114 6.71 13.94 -7.63
N PHE A 115 5.51 13.81 -8.19
CA PHE A 115 4.47 12.92 -7.68
C PHE A 115 4.90 11.44 -7.70
N TYR A 116 5.58 11.03 -8.77
CA TYR A 116 6.16 9.68 -8.87
C TYR A 116 7.20 9.42 -7.78
N ILE A 117 8.12 10.36 -7.55
CA ILE A 117 9.13 10.26 -6.47
C ILE A 117 8.45 10.16 -5.10
N MET A 118 7.44 10.98 -4.83
CA MET A 118 6.68 10.94 -3.57
C MET A 118 5.99 9.59 -3.37
N THR A 119 5.48 8.97 -4.43
CA THR A 119 4.87 7.64 -4.37
C THR A 119 5.90 6.57 -3.97
N ILE A 120 7.10 6.59 -4.55
CA ILE A 120 8.20 5.67 -4.19
C ILE A 120 8.61 5.84 -2.73
N ILE A 121 8.81 7.09 -2.30
CA ILE A 121 9.20 7.39 -0.91
C ILE A 121 8.13 6.86 0.05
N THR A 122 6.85 7.13 -0.24
CA THR A 122 5.74 6.72 0.60
C THR A 122 5.60 5.19 0.66
N GLN A 123 5.86 4.49 -0.46
CA GLN A 123 5.89 3.03 -0.50
C GLN A 123 7.03 2.46 0.36
N HIS A 124 8.23 3.04 0.31
CA HIS A 124 9.33 2.64 1.19
C HIS A 124 8.99 2.87 2.67
N ILE A 125 8.40 4.02 3.00
CA ILE A 125 7.94 4.33 4.35
C ILE A 125 6.92 3.28 4.82
N SER A 126 5.96 2.90 3.98
CA SER A 126 5.00 1.83 4.28
C SER A 126 5.70 0.50 4.55
N TYR A 127 6.72 0.11 3.78
CA TYR A 127 7.48 -1.11 4.08
C TYR A 127 8.27 -1.03 5.40
N THR A 128 8.82 0.13 5.74
CA THR A 128 9.51 0.30 7.03
C THR A 128 8.57 0.16 8.22
N SER A 129 7.27 0.40 8.04
CA SER A 129 6.26 0.21 9.09
C SER A 129 6.21 -1.24 9.60
N TYR A 130 6.47 -2.24 8.75
CA TYR A 130 6.54 -3.64 9.17
C TYR A 130 7.71 -3.89 10.13
N SER A 131 8.85 -3.26 9.85
CA SER A 131 10.03 -3.34 10.73
C SER A 131 9.77 -2.64 12.05
N ILE A 132 9.17 -1.44 12.02
CA ILE A 132 8.79 -0.69 13.23
C ILE A 132 7.79 -1.50 14.07
N ASN A 133 6.78 -2.09 13.44
CA ASN A 133 5.82 -2.95 14.13
C ASN A 133 6.51 -4.14 14.77
N PHE A 134 7.41 -4.84 14.04
CA PHE A 134 8.21 -5.92 14.61
C PHE A 134 8.99 -5.46 15.85
N PHE A 135 9.64 -4.30 15.79
CA PHE A 135 10.35 -3.75 16.94
C PHE A 135 9.40 -3.42 18.09
N LEU A 136 8.25 -2.79 17.84
CA LEU A 136 7.23 -2.49 18.85
C LEU A 136 6.74 -3.77 19.55
N TYR A 137 6.43 -4.82 18.79
CA TYR A 137 6.09 -6.14 19.34
C TYR A 137 7.24 -6.73 20.15
N SER A 138 8.49 -6.59 19.68
CA SER A 138 9.66 -7.08 20.39
C SER A 138 9.92 -6.32 21.69
N PHE A 139 9.66 -5.01 21.75
CA PHE A 139 9.89 -4.18 22.93
C PHE A 139 8.77 -4.31 23.98
N CYS A 140 7.53 -4.58 23.55
CA CYS A 140 6.37 -4.64 24.45
C CYS A 140 6.30 -5.86 25.39
N GLY A 141 7.35 -6.70 25.43
CA GLY A 141 7.69 -7.36 26.70
C GLY A 141 8.27 -8.75 26.55
N MET A 142 9.15 -9.07 27.50
CA MET A 142 9.69 -10.42 27.69
C MET A 142 8.60 -11.50 27.77
N LYS A 143 7.38 -11.17 28.21
CA LYS A 143 6.22 -12.08 28.20
C LYS A 143 5.82 -12.48 26.78
N PHE A 144 5.68 -11.52 25.86
CA PHE A 144 5.36 -11.83 24.46
C PHE A 144 6.47 -12.67 23.81
N ARG A 145 7.74 -12.30 24.04
CA ARG A 145 8.89 -13.10 23.56
C ARG A 145 8.89 -14.53 24.12
N ARG A 146 8.56 -14.71 25.40
CA ARG A 146 8.45 -16.05 26.03
C ARG A 146 7.32 -16.87 25.43
N GLU A 147 6.14 -16.30 25.23
CA GLU A 147 5.02 -17.00 24.62
C GLU A 147 5.27 -17.32 23.15
N LEU A 148 5.86 -16.38 22.38
CA LEU A 148 6.27 -16.62 21.00
C LEU A 148 7.27 -17.78 20.91
N LEU A 149 8.30 -17.78 21.78
CA LEU A 149 9.29 -18.85 21.83
C LEU A 149 8.64 -20.19 22.19
N LYS A 150 7.68 -20.20 23.11
CA LYS A 150 6.92 -21.39 23.51
C LYS A 150 6.10 -21.95 22.35
N CYS A 151 5.42 -21.10 21.57
CA CYS A 151 4.71 -21.51 20.37
C CYS A 151 5.66 -22.12 19.31
N MET A 152 6.78 -21.47 19.01
CA MET A 152 7.76 -21.98 18.03
C MET A 152 8.36 -23.34 18.45
N LEU A 153 8.69 -23.50 19.73
CA LEU A 153 9.18 -24.78 20.27
C LEU A 153 8.12 -25.88 20.21
N THR A 154 6.86 -25.54 20.43
CA THR A 154 5.74 -26.49 20.32
C THR A 154 5.53 -26.94 18.87
N GLN A 155 5.61 -25.99 17.92
CA GLN A 155 5.49 -26.28 16.49
C GLN A 155 6.64 -27.15 15.98
N ARG A 156 7.88 -26.93 16.45
CA ARG A 156 9.03 -27.82 16.12
C ARG A 156 8.84 -29.26 16.60
N ARG A 157 8.13 -29.48 17.71
CA ARG A 157 7.85 -30.84 18.23
C ARG A 157 6.75 -31.57 17.46
N GLN A 158 5.90 -30.83 16.75
CA GLN A 158 4.81 -31.40 15.98
C GLN A 158 5.17 -31.72 14.53
N LEU A 159 6.39 -31.38 14.07
CA LEU A 159 6.85 -31.83 12.76
C LEU A 159 7.05 -33.35 12.85
N PRO A 160 6.19 -34.16 12.21
CA PRO A 160 6.35 -35.60 12.24
C PRO A 160 7.68 -35.88 11.55
N THR A 161 8.63 -36.50 12.25
CA THR A 161 9.73 -37.18 11.59
C THR A 161 9.08 -38.19 10.67
N THR A 162 9.00 -37.85 9.38
CA THR A 162 8.66 -38.78 8.31
C THR A 162 9.70 -39.87 8.40
N ARG A 163 9.41 -40.92 9.17
CA ARG A 163 10.21 -42.14 9.19
C ARG A 163 10.16 -42.64 7.76
N SER A 164 11.27 -42.49 7.05
CA SER A 164 11.53 -43.17 5.81
C SER A 164 11.23 -44.65 6.03
N VAL A 165 10.12 -45.10 5.48
CA VAL A 165 9.83 -46.53 5.35
C VAL A 165 10.85 -47.02 4.33
N THR A 166 11.95 -47.57 4.81
CA THR A 166 12.87 -48.36 3.98
C THR A 166 12.09 -49.60 3.52
N LEU A 167 11.86 -49.66 2.21
CA LEU A 167 11.37 -50.83 1.48
C LEU A 167 12.42 -51.95 1.50
#